data_AF-A0A1Y1YF00-F1
#
_entry.id   AF-A0A1Y1YF00-F1
#
_cell.length_a   1.000
_cell.length_b   1.000
_cell.length_c   1.000
_cell.angle_alpha   90.00
_cell.angle_beta   90.00
_cell.angle_gamma   90.00
#
_symmetry.space_group_name_H-M   'P 1'
#
loop_
_entity.id
_entity.type
_entity.pdbx_description
1 polymer ?
#
loop_
_entity_poly.entity_id
_entity_poly.type
_entity_poly.pdbx_seq_one_letter_code
_entity_poly.pdbx_strand_id
1 'polypeptide(L)'
;MRRSGFITMLCWYLLMIALHPHVLGCEQITKRREIHQLSDVERINFINALKELKESGEYDRLTKLHVLAFKNVHGKPSFFPWHRKSLREFELALQQIDPSLAVPYWVSDHDVLRQSIISNRLLRTGLWIHKHQRPARYLNGLGETESRLVTVLMISH
;
A
#
# COMPACT_ATOMS: atom_id res chain seq x y z
N MET A 1 -27.28 -7.32 -61.10
CA MET A 1 -27.84 -6.83 -59.80
C MET A 1 -27.01 -7.38 -58.64
N ARG A 2 -26.41 -6.45 -57.85
CA ARG A 2 -25.88 -6.54 -56.47
C ARG A 2 -25.20 -7.85 -55.99
N ARG A 3 -23.88 -7.99 -56.21
CA ARG A 3 -22.98 -8.87 -55.41
C ARG A 3 -21.76 -8.13 -54.81
N SER A 4 -21.76 -6.80 -54.82
CA SER A 4 -20.58 -5.97 -54.47
C SER A 4 -20.62 -5.33 -53.07
N GLY A 5 -21.67 -5.56 -52.28
CA GLY A 5 -21.83 -4.96 -50.94
C GLY A 5 -21.34 -5.81 -49.77
N PHE A 6 -21.22 -7.13 -49.96
CA PHE A 6 -20.84 -8.03 -48.86
C PHE A 6 -19.34 -7.98 -48.55
N ILE A 7 -18.50 -7.85 -49.59
CA ILE A 7 -17.03 -7.82 -49.42
C ILE A 7 -16.59 -6.52 -48.75
N THR A 8 -17.22 -5.40 -49.10
CA THR A 8 -16.91 -4.09 -48.50
C THR A 8 -17.36 -4.04 -47.03
N MET A 9 -18.53 -4.60 -46.70
CA MET A 9 -19.01 -4.68 -45.31
C MET A 9 -18.11 -5.55 -44.43
N LEU A 10 -17.63 -6.69 -44.93
CA LEU A 10 -16.66 -7.54 -44.21
C LEU A 10 -15.33 -6.82 -44.00
N CYS A 11 -14.84 -6.09 -45.02
CA CYS A 11 -13.60 -5.33 -44.92
C CYS A 11 -13.72 -4.17 -43.91
N TRP A 12 -14.85 -3.46 -43.88
CA TRP A 12 -15.14 -2.44 -42.88
C TRP A 12 -15.29 -3.01 -41.47
N TYR A 13 -15.92 -4.19 -41.33
CA TYR A 13 -16.06 -4.84 -40.03
C TYR A 13 -14.70 -5.32 -39.48
N LEU A 14 -13.84 -5.89 -40.34
CA LEU A 14 -12.48 -6.29 -39.97
C LEU A 14 -11.58 -5.08 -39.67
N LEU A 15 -11.73 -3.96 -40.40
CA LEU A 15 -11.05 -2.70 -40.11
C LEU A 15 -11.49 -2.13 -38.75
N MET A 16 -12.77 -2.23 -38.42
CA MET A 16 -13.30 -1.78 -37.12
C MET A 16 -12.82 -2.67 -35.96
N ILE A 17 -12.70 -3.99 -36.15
CA ILE A 17 -12.11 -4.88 -35.13
C ILE A 17 -10.62 -4.54 -34.90
N ALA A 18 -9.86 -4.26 -35.96
CA ALA A 18 -8.45 -3.90 -35.86
C ALA A 18 -8.19 -2.52 -35.21
N LEU A 19 -9.19 -1.64 -35.21
CA LEU A 19 -9.16 -0.33 -34.55
C LEU A 19 -9.80 -0.33 -33.16
N HIS A 20 -10.32 -1.47 -32.66
CA HIS A 20 -10.73 -1.54 -31.27
C HIS A 20 -9.49 -1.48 -30.39
N PRO A 21 -9.41 -0.55 -29.43
CA PRO A 21 -8.39 -0.60 -28.41
C PRO A 21 -8.48 -1.97 -27.75
N HIS A 22 -7.36 -2.70 -27.76
CA HIS A 22 -7.22 -3.89 -26.95
C HIS A 22 -7.66 -3.50 -25.54
N VAL A 23 -8.72 -4.13 -25.05
CA VAL A 23 -9.06 -4.08 -23.63
C VAL A 23 -7.88 -4.75 -22.96
N LEU A 24 -6.93 -3.94 -22.47
CA LEU A 24 -5.77 -4.42 -21.73
C LEU A 24 -6.35 -5.24 -20.58
N GLY A 25 -6.17 -6.55 -20.66
CA GLY A 25 -6.67 -7.48 -19.66
C GLY A 25 -6.17 -7.08 -18.28
N CYS A 26 -7.02 -7.34 -17.26
CA CYS A 26 -6.80 -7.08 -15.83
C CYS A 26 -5.42 -6.51 -15.49
N GLU A 27 -5.34 -5.18 -15.56
CA GLU A 27 -4.20 -4.35 -15.18
C GLU A 27 -3.72 -4.78 -13.78
N GLN A 28 -2.55 -5.42 -13.72
CA GLN A 28 -1.87 -6.00 -12.56
C GLN A 28 -2.64 -5.99 -11.22
N ILE A 29 -3.19 -7.14 -10.83
CA ILE A 29 -3.67 -7.33 -9.45
C ILE A 29 -2.44 -7.32 -8.51
N THR A 30 -2.21 -6.19 -7.85
CA THR A 30 -1.16 -6.03 -6.85
C THR A 30 -1.58 -6.70 -5.53
N LYS A 31 -0.78 -7.66 -5.06
CA LYS A 31 -1.05 -8.41 -3.82
C LYS A 31 -0.30 -7.80 -2.65
N ARG A 32 -1.02 -7.33 -1.63
CA ARG A 32 -0.43 -6.92 -0.35
C ARG A 32 0.13 -8.13 0.39
N ARG A 33 1.37 -8.02 0.86
CA ARG A 33 2.08 -9.06 1.59
C ARG A 33 2.52 -8.56 2.95
N GLU A 34 2.79 -9.50 3.84
CA GLU A 34 3.34 -9.22 5.16
C GLU A 34 4.79 -8.70 4.98
N ILE A 35 5.18 -7.66 5.74
CA ILE A 35 6.45 -6.95 5.55
C ILE A 35 7.70 -7.83 5.77
N HIS A 36 7.62 -8.87 6.58
CA HIS A 36 8.68 -9.86 6.80
C HIS A 36 8.77 -10.89 5.67
N GLN A 37 7.73 -11.02 4.85
CA GLN A 37 7.72 -11.89 3.65
C GLN A 37 8.27 -11.20 2.40
N LEU A 38 8.57 -9.90 2.47
CA LEU A 38 9.26 -9.19 1.39
C LEU A 38 10.73 -9.61 1.34
N SER A 39 11.23 -9.89 0.14
CA SER A 39 12.66 -10.01 -0.12
C SER A 39 13.39 -8.68 0.12
N ASP A 40 14.70 -8.73 0.25
CA ASP A 40 15.51 -7.52 0.47
C ASP A 40 15.36 -6.52 -0.69
N VAL A 41 15.30 -7.01 -1.93
CA VAL A 41 15.08 -6.16 -3.12
C VAL A 41 13.72 -5.49 -3.08
N GLU A 42 12.65 -6.25 -2.80
CA GLU A 42 11.29 -5.69 -2.70
C GLU A 42 11.19 -4.65 -1.58
N ARG A 43 11.85 -4.90 -0.44
CA ARG A 43 11.90 -3.95 0.67
C ARG A 43 12.67 -2.68 0.29
N ILE A 44 13.82 -2.81 -0.37
CA ILE A 44 14.61 -1.66 -0.83
C ILE A 44 13.81 -0.83 -1.84
N ASN A 45 13.16 -1.46 -2.80
CA ASN A 45 12.33 -0.77 -3.79
C ASN A 45 11.19 0.01 -3.11
N PHE A 46 10.50 -0.63 -2.16
CA PHE A 46 9.45 0.02 -1.39
C PHE A 46 9.97 1.23 -0.58
N ILE A 47 11.13 1.09 0.08
CA ILE A 47 11.76 2.18 0.86
C ILE A 47 12.18 3.33 -0.07
N ASN A 48 12.74 3.03 -1.23
CA ASN A 48 13.16 4.04 -2.20
C ASN A 48 11.95 4.82 -2.74
N ALA A 49 10.87 4.12 -3.12
CA ALA A 49 9.63 4.78 -3.54
C ALA A 49 9.00 5.63 -2.43
N LEU A 50 9.08 5.19 -1.16
CA LEU A 50 8.63 6.01 -0.04
C LEU A 50 9.45 7.30 0.13
N LYS A 51 10.77 7.23 -0.04
CA LYS A 51 11.64 8.41 0.03
C LYS A 51 11.33 9.39 -1.10
N GLU A 52 11.17 8.89 -2.32
CA GLU A 52 10.77 9.71 -3.46
C GLU A 52 9.38 10.35 -3.26
N LEU A 53 8.42 9.60 -2.72
CA LEU A 53 7.10 10.12 -2.36
C LEU A 53 7.18 11.22 -1.27
N LYS A 54 8.15 11.12 -0.36
CA LYS A 54 8.42 12.14 0.65
C LYS A 54 9.05 13.39 0.04
N GLU A 55 10.04 13.21 -0.83
CA GLU A 55 10.73 14.30 -1.52
C GLU A 55 9.79 15.09 -2.44
N SER A 56 8.79 14.43 -3.05
CA SER A 56 7.76 15.11 -3.85
C SER A 56 6.76 15.94 -3.02
N GLY A 57 6.74 15.77 -1.69
CA GLY A 57 5.78 16.40 -0.78
C GLY A 57 4.40 15.72 -0.75
N GLU A 58 4.16 14.72 -1.58
CA GLU A 58 2.88 14.01 -1.65
C GLU A 58 2.62 13.20 -0.36
N TYR A 59 3.67 12.62 0.22
CA TYR A 59 3.59 12.00 1.55
C TYR A 59 3.07 12.97 2.62
N ASP A 60 3.59 14.21 2.64
CA ASP A 60 3.19 15.23 3.62
C ASP A 60 1.74 15.68 3.40
N ARG A 61 1.31 15.77 2.14
CA ARG A 61 -0.08 16.07 1.79
C ARG A 61 -1.02 15.00 2.32
N LEU A 62 -0.71 13.72 2.08
CA LEU A 62 -1.53 12.58 2.50
C LEU A 62 -1.59 12.45 4.04
N THR A 63 -0.47 12.63 4.73
CA THR A 63 -0.44 12.61 6.19
C THR A 63 -1.19 13.79 6.81
N LYS A 64 -1.12 14.98 6.21
CA LYS A 64 -1.91 16.14 6.63
C LYS A 64 -3.42 15.88 6.50
N LEU A 65 -3.87 15.22 5.43
CA LEU A 65 -5.28 14.83 5.28
C LEU A 65 -5.75 13.92 6.42
N HIS A 66 -4.90 12.99 6.87
CA HIS A 66 -5.19 12.16 8.04
C HIS A 66 -5.35 12.99 9.32
N VAL A 67 -4.41 13.91 9.58
CA VAL A 67 -4.47 14.79 10.77
C VAL A 67 -5.75 15.63 10.77
N LEU A 68 -6.12 16.21 9.63
CA LEU A 68 -7.33 17.01 9.49
C LEU A 68 -8.61 16.18 9.68
N ALA A 69 -8.59 14.91 9.29
CA ALA A 69 -9.73 14.01 9.42
C ALA A 69 -9.88 13.38 10.82
N PHE A 70 -8.87 13.47 11.69
CA PHE A 70 -8.77 12.71 12.95
C PHE A 70 -10.06 12.72 13.78
N LYS A 71 -10.54 13.92 14.16
CA LYS A 71 -11.74 14.11 14.99
C LYS A 71 -13.03 13.60 14.34
N ASN A 72 -13.03 13.42 13.02
CA ASN A 72 -14.19 13.04 12.23
C ASN A 72 -14.21 11.57 11.83
N VAL A 73 -13.16 10.83 12.15
CA VAL A 73 -12.99 9.44 11.72
C VAL A 73 -12.74 8.52 12.91
N HIS A 74 -11.91 8.94 13.87
CA HIS A 74 -11.54 8.10 15.01
C HIS A 74 -12.70 7.96 16.00
N GLY A 75 -12.98 6.71 16.40
CA GLY A 75 -14.11 6.38 17.27
C GLY A 75 -15.49 6.49 16.60
N LYS A 76 -15.55 6.56 15.27
CA LYS A 76 -16.80 6.71 14.50
C LYS A 76 -17.01 5.57 13.50
N PRO A 77 -18.25 5.34 13.00
CA PRO A 77 -18.51 4.32 11.97
C PRO A 77 -17.71 4.53 10.68
N SER A 78 -17.27 5.75 10.40
CA SER A 78 -16.41 6.09 9.27
C SER A 78 -14.97 5.60 9.40
N PHE A 79 -14.56 5.07 10.56
CA PHE A 79 -13.18 4.67 10.84
C PHE A 79 -12.61 3.74 9.75
N PHE A 80 -13.19 2.55 9.57
CA PHE A 80 -12.67 1.57 8.62
C PHE A 80 -12.80 1.99 7.14
N PRO A 81 -13.95 2.50 6.68
CA PRO A 81 -14.07 2.94 5.28
C PRO A 81 -13.09 4.07 4.93
N TRP A 82 -12.90 5.02 5.84
CA TRP A 82 -11.97 6.14 5.61
C TRP A 82 -10.52 5.65 5.56
N HIS A 83 -10.08 4.83 6.52
CA HIS A 83 -8.69 4.31 6.51
C HIS A 83 -8.42 3.43 5.30
N ARG A 84 -9.39 2.61 4.86
CA ARG A 84 -9.26 1.83 3.62
C ARG A 84 -9.04 2.73 2.40
N LYS A 85 -9.80 3.81 2.29
CA LYS A 85 -9.64 4.80 1.21
C LYS A 85 -8.29 5.50 1.29
N SER A 86 -7.91 6.01 2.46
CA SER A 86 -6.63 6.71 2.66
C SER A 86 -5.43 5.81 2.34
N LEU A 87 -5.48 4.53 2.73
CA LEU A 87 -4.44 3.56 2.39
C LEU A 87 -4.39 3.27 0.89
N ARG A 88 -5.53 3.25 0.19
CA ARG A 88 -5.56 3.10 -1.28
C ARG A 88 -5.01 4.32 -1.99
N GLU A 89 -5.30 5.54 -1.52
CA GLU A 89 -4.72 6.78 -2.06
C GLU A 89 -3.20 6.79 -1.89
N PHE A 90 -2.71 6.35 -0.73
CA PHE A 90 -1.28 6.21 -0.47
C PHE A 90 -0.62 5.17 -1.40
N GLU A 91 -1.25 4.01 -1.58
CA GLU A 91 -0.77 2.98 -2.50
C GLU A 91 -0.78 3.44 -3.96
N LEU A 92 -1.82 4.16 -4.39
CA LEU A 92 -1.88 4.76 -5.72
C LEU A 92 -0.76 5.76 -5.95
N ALA A 93 -0.42 6.56 -4.94
CA ALA A 93 0.68 7.52 -5.04
C ALA A 93 2.04 6.81 -5.16
N LEU A 94 2.25 5.70 -4.44
CA LEU A 94 3.42 4.83 -4.65
C LEU A 94 3.42 4.18 -6.04
N GLN A 95 2.25 3.78 -6.55
CA GLN A 95 2.10 3.18 -7.88
C GLN A 95 2.36 4.17 -9.03
N GLN A 96 2.31 5.49 -8.78
CA GLN A 96 2.80 6.48 -9.74
C GLN A 96 4.33 6.44 -9.89
N ILE A 97 5.05 5.99 -8.86
CA ILE A 97 6.52 5.83 -8.87
C ILE A 97 6.89 4.46 -9.41
N ASP A 98 6.27 3.40 -8.88
CA ASP A 98 6.44 2.02 -9.35
C ASP A 98 5.09 1.28 -9.32
N PRO A 99 4.48 1.03 -10.50
CA PRO A 99 3.17 0.37 -10.61
C PRO A 99 3.07 -1.02 -9.98
N SER A 100 4.21 -1.70 -9.77
CA SER A 100 4.25 -3.04 -9.18
C SER A 100 4.13 -3.05 -7.65
N LEU A 101 4.27 -1.89 -7.00
CA LEU A 101 4.26 -1.79 -5.56
C LEU A 101 2.84 -1.94 -4.98
N ALA A 102 2.80 -2.61 -3.83
CA ALA A 102 1.64 -2.70 -2.96
C ALA A 102 2.07 -2.32 -1.54
N VAL A 103 1.20 -1.68 -0.77
CA VAL A 103 1.52 -1.35 0.62
C VAL A 103 1.55 -2.65 1.45
N PRO A 104 2.68 -3.03 2.07
CA PRO A 104 2.73 -4.23 2.88
C PRO A 104 1.92 -4.07 4.17
N TYR A 105 1.54 -5.17 4.80
CA TYR A 105 0.92 -5.16 6.12
C TYR A 105 1.89 -5.71 7.17
N TRP A 106 1.59 -5.46 8.44
CA TRP A 106 2.37 -5.94 9.56
C TRP A 106 1.48 -6.70 10.53
N VAL A 107 1.82 -7.96 10.80
CA VAL A 107 1.21 -8.75 11.88
C VAL A 107 2.05 -8.61 13.15
N SER A 108 1.50 -7.97 14.18
CA SER A 108 2.21 -7.64 15.43
C SER A 108 2.79 -8.86 16.16
N ASP A 109 2.11 -10.00 16.10
CA ASP A 109 2.49 -11.21 16.84
C ASP A 109 3.84 -11.78 16.40
N HIS A 110 4.25 -11.55 15.15
CA HIS A 110 5.56 -12.01 14.68
C HIS A 110 6.72 -11.34 15.41
N ASP A 111 6.60 -10.06 15.78
CA ASP A 111 7.63 -9.36 16.54
C ASP A 111 7.59 -9.69 18.03
N VAL A 112 6.41 -9.99 18.57
CA VAL A 112 6.28 -10.51 19.95
C VAL A 112 6.99 -11.86 20.06
N LEU A 113 6.75 -12.76 19.09
CA LEU A 113 7.35 -14.09 19.10
C LEU A 113 8.87 -14.05 18.85
N ARG A 114 9.34 -13.19 17.94
CA ARG A 114 10.78 -13.01 17.68
C ARG A 114 11.53 -12.42 18.87
N GLN A 115 10.88 -11.57 19.67
CA GLN A 115 11.42 -11.05 20.93
C GLN A 115 11.30 -12.06 22.09
N SER A 116 10.31 -12.95 22.06
CA SER A 116 10.07 -13.96 23.10
C SER A 116 11.12 -15.09 23.13
N ILE A 117 11.72 -15.43 21.98
CA ILE A 117 12.88 -16.36 21.92
C ILE A 117 14.09 -15.80 22.71
N ILE A 118 14.12 -14.50 23.00
CA ILE A 118 15.18 -13.81 23.76
C ILE A 118 14.73 -13.45 25.21
N SER A 119 13.47 -13.63 25.61
CA SER A 119 13.01 -13.07 26.90
C SER A 119 11.97 -13.89 27.68
N ASN A 120 12.34 -15.12 28.06
CA ASN A 120 11.57 -15.91 29.04
C ASN A 120 11.68 -15.43 30.51
N ARG A 121 12.11 -14.18 30.80
CA ARG A 121 12.39 -13.71 32.17
C ARG A 121 11.54 -12.54 32.68
N LEU A 122 10.65 -11.92 31.90
CA LEU A 122 9.96 -10.69 32.35
C LEU A 122 8.43 -10.63 32.09
N LEU A 123 7.77 -11.77 31.85
CA LEU A 123 6.32 -11.84 31.61
C LEU A 123 5.47 -11.83 32.91
N ARG A 124 5.61 -10.84 33.81
CA ARG A 124 4.69 -10.76 34.97
C ARG A 124 4.19 -9.39 35.38
N THR A 125 4.48 -8.32 34.65
CA THR A 125 3.85 -7.02 34.94
C THR A 125 3.23 -6.49 33.65
N GLY A 126 1.91 -6.28 33.67
CA GLY A 126 1.07 -5.80 32.57
C GLY A 126 1.37 -4.35 32.15
N LEU A 127 2.63 -4.05 31.87
CA LEU A 127 3.15 -2.75 31.46
C LEU A 127 3.65 -2.83 30.00
N TRP A 128 2.95 -3.59 29.15
CA TRP A 128 3.43 -3.88 27.80
C TRP A 128 2.99 -2.82 26.76
N ILE A 129 1.85 -2.16 26.98
CA ILE A 129 1.26 -1.23 26.00
C ILE A 129 2.03 0.09 25.88
N HIS A 130 2.75 0.52 26.92
CA HIS A 130 3.26 1.90 26.98
C HIS A 130 4.73 2.12 26.60
N LYS A 131 5.52 1.07 26.26
CA LYS A 131 6.98 1.23 26.12
C LYS A 131 7.66 0.58 24.90
N HIS A 132 6.92 -0.02 23.96
CA HIS A 132 7.51 -0.76 22.84
C HIS A 132 7.10 -0.27 21.44
N GLN A 133 6.84 1.02 21.26
CA GLN A 133 6.94 1.64 19.92
C GLN A 133 8.42 1.87 19.57
N ARG A 134 9.22 0.79 19.51
CA ARG A 134 10.50 0.87 18.82
C ARG A 134 10.19 0.96 17.32
N PRO A 135 10.79 1.88 16.56
CA PRO A 135 10.61 1.91 15.11
C PRO A 135 10.91 0.54 14.55
N ALA A 136 10.12 0.10 13.57
CA ALA A 136 10.30 -1.20 12.94
C ALA A 136 11.75 -1.30 12.49
N ARG A 137 12.51 -2.28 13.01
CA ARG A 137 13.92 -2.53 12.63
C ARG A 137 14.08 -2.70 11.11
N TYR A 138 12.99 -2.95 10.40
CA TYR A 138 12.93 -3.14 8.96
C TYR A 138 12.77 -1.84 8.15
N LEU A 139 12.51 -0.72 8.81
CA LEU A 139 12.45 0.62 8.21
C LEU A 139 13.73 1.44 8.50
N ASN A 140 14.85 0.77 8.76
CA ASN A 140 16.15 1.39 8.99
C ASN A 140 16.55 2.21 7.74
N GLY A 141 16.24 3.50 7.73
CA GLY A 141 16.40 4.38 6.58
C GLY A 141 15.31 5.44 6.43
N LEU A 142 14.21 5.34 7.19
CA LEU A 142 13.21 6.39 7.36
C LEU A 142 13.42 7.09 8.71
N GLY A 143 13.10 8.38 8.80
CA GLY A 143 13.13 9.11 10.07
C GLY A 143 12.16 8.52 11.09
N GLU A 144 12.39 8.73 12.39
CA GLU A 144 11.57 8.16 13.47
C GLU A 144 10.07 8.52 13.34
N THR A 145 9.78 9.74 12.86
CA THR A 145 8.42 10.22 12.60
C THR A 145 7.76 9.54 11.40
N GLU A 146 8.51 9.32 10.33
CA GLU A 146 8.06 8.65 9.10
C GLU A 146 7.80 7.17 9.35
N SER A 147 8.68 6.52 10.12
CA SER A 147 8.52 5.15 10.58
C SER A 147 7.24 4.99 11.42
N ARG A 148 6.96 5.94 12.32
CA ARG A 148 5.74 5.93 13.16
C ARG A 148 4.46 6.13 12.35
N LEU A 149 4.45 7.02 11.35
CA LEU A 149 3.25 7.28 10.54
C LEU A 149 2.92 6.13 9.60
N VAL A 150 3.93 5.52 8.96
CA VAL A 150 3.76 4.28 8.20
C VAL A 150 3.23 3.17 9.12
N THR A 151 3.77 3.08 10.34
CA THR A 151 3.30 2.11 11.34
C THR A 151 1.82 2.33 11.73
N VAL A 152 1.39 3.58 11.96
CA VAL A 152 -0.02 3.88 12.30
C VAL A 152 -0.97 3.59 11.14
N LEU A 153 -0.59 3.90 9.90
CA LEU A 153 -1.41 3.61 8.72
C LEU A 153 -1.49 2.09 8.42
N MET A 154 -0.44 1.33 8.75
CA MET A 154 -0.35 -0.11 8.42
C MET A 154 -0.82 -1.07 9.55
N ILE A 155 -1.10 -0.56 10.76
CA ILE A 155 -1.65 -1.34 11.89
C ILE A 155 -3.19 -1.47 11.85
N SER A 156 -3.88 -0.85 10.89
CA SER A 156 -5.36 -0.75 10.91
C SER A 156 -6.13 -2.03 10.50
N HIS A 157 -5.63 -3.25 10.76
CA HIS A 157 -6.37 -4.50 10.52
C HIS A 157 -6.53 -5.32 11.80
#